data_AF-A0A3B9XKH4-F1
#
_entry.id   AF-A0A3B9XKH4-F1
#
_cell.length_a   1.000
_cell.length_b   1.000
_cell.length_c   1.000
_cell.angle_alpha   90.00
_cell.angle_beta   90.00
_cell.angle_gamma   90.00
#
_symmetry.space_group_name_H-M   'P 1'
#
loop_
_entity.id
_entity.type
_entity.pdbx_description
1 polymer ?
#
loop_
_entity_poly.entity_id
_entity_poly.type
_entity_poly.pdbx_seq_one_letter_code
_entity_poly.pdbx_strand_id
1 'polypeptide(L)'
;MHQSMENVAITLTIGELEEQCRIQLGEIPEPEYSAARERMAMEQRTRWNPFVITPHNANYILPYSYVDEPNQDPYSLEYPGERIDNAEAKLQISLKVPINQDDLLVQNDAIYFAFTLKAFWQVYNHEISAPFRETNYRPELFYLMPITSNLVDADTALAVGIEHESNGRSQLLSRSWNRIFVNYYYARDNYLISFRPWYRIPEDEKDE
;
A
#
# COMPACT_ATOMS: atom_id res chain seq x y z
N MET A 1 1.34 13.13 -51.68
CA MET A 1 0.74 12.24 -50.65
C MET A 1 1.03 10.78 -51.02
N HIS A 2 2.31 10.41 -51.17
CA HIS A 2 2.68 9.03 -51.57
C HIS A 2 4.16 8.68 -51.30
N GLN A 3 4.77 9.19 -50.22
CA GLN A 3 6.16 8.88 -49.88
C GLN A 3 6.39 8.88 -48.37
N SER A 4 5.80 7.94 -47.63
CA SER A 4 6.30 7.59 -46.30
C SER A 4 5.93 6.18 -45.83
N MET A 5 5.87 5.20 -46.74
CA MET A 5 5.52 3.81 -46.39
C MET A 5 6.63 2.79 -46.66
N GLU A 6 7.88 3.22 -46.81
CA GLU A 6 8.96 2.30 -47.23
C GLU A 6 9.89 1.79 -46.15
N ASN A 7 9.72 2.13 -44.86
CA ASN A 7 10.60 1.57 -43.81
C ASN A 7 9.88 1.38 -42.46
N VAL A 8 8.75 0.67 -42.45
CA VAL A 8 8.23 0.13 -41.18
C VAL A 8 8.93 -1.20 -40.93
N ALA A 9 9.74 -1.26 -39.88
CA ALA A 9 10.40 -2.49 -39.47
C ALA A 9 9.34 -3.59 -39.25
N ILE A 10 9.55 -4.77 -39.87
CA ILE A 10 8.61 -5.92 -39.90
C ILE A 10 8.41 -6.56 -38.50
N THR A 11 8.88 -5.89 -37.43
CA THR A 11 8.83 -6.33 -36.05
C THR A 11 7.71 -5.72 -35.23
N LEU A 12 6.94 -4.77 -35.78
CA LEU A 12 5.84 -4.13 -35.05
C LEU A 12 4.59 -5.02 -35.09
N THR A 13 4.04 -5.30 -33.91
CA THR A 13 2.73 -5.91 -33.72
C THR A 13 1.63 -4.98 -34.24
N ILE A 14 0.45 -5.53 -34.51
CA ILE A 14 -0.70 -4.73 -34.99
C ILE A 14 -1.05 -3.62 -33.99
N GLY A 15 -0.97 -3.89 -32.68
CA GLY A 15 -1.20 -2.89 -31.64
C GLY A 15 -0.19 -1.74 -31.69
N GLU A 16 1.10 -2.02 -31.91
CA GLU A 16 2.12 -0.98 -32.03
C GLU A 16 1.95 -0.12 -33.29
N LEU A 17 1.43 -0.70 -34.38
CA LEU A 17 1.13 0.03 -35.62
C LEU A 17 -0.08 0.96 -35.44
N GLU A 18 -1.14 0.48 -34.78
CA GLU A 18 -2.33 1.27 -34.47
C GLU A 18 -2.00 2.46 -33.56
N GLU A 19 -1.16 2.22 -32.55
CA GLU A 19 -0.68 3.25 -31.63
C GLU A 19 0.14 4.34 -32.33
N GLN A 20 1.05 3.95 -33.24
CA GLN A 20 1.82 4.89 -34.04
C GLN A 20 0.94 5.75 -34.94
N CYS A 21 -0.07 5.15 -35.59
CA CYS A 21 -1.05 5.87 -36.39
C CYS A 21 -1.85 6.89 -35.55
N ARG A 22 -2.26 6.50 -34.33
CA ARG A 22 -2.98 7.37 -33.37
C ARG A 22 -2.17 8.61 -32.99
N ILE A 23 -0.91 8.40 -32.61
CA ILE A 23 0.02 9.47 -32.26
C ILE A 23 0.24 10.41 -33.45
N GLN A 24 0.33 9.87 -34.67
CA GLN A 24 0.53 10.65 -35.89
C GLN A 24 -0.70 11.50 -36.28
N LEU A 25 -1.90 11.11 -35.83
CA LEU A 25 -3.16 11.83 -36.01
C LEU A 25 -3.41 12.90 -34.92
N GLY A 26 -2.50 13.05 -33.95
CA GLY A 26 -2.62 14.05 -32.88
C GLY A 26 -3.61 13.65 -31.78
N GLU A 27 -4.02 12.39 -31.74
CA GLU A 27 -4.76 11.82 -30.62
C GLU A 27 -3.78 11.59 -29.46
N ILE A 28 -4.15 12.04 -28.25
CA ILE A 28 -3.46 11.61 -27.03
C ILE A 28 -3.90 10.15 -26.85
N PRO A 29 -3.02 9.15 -27.00
CA PRO A 29 -3.42 7.78 -26.74
C PRO A 29 -3.94 7.71 -25.30
N GLU A 30 -5.17 7.22 -25.13
CA GLU A 30 -5.59 6.81 -23.80
C GLU A 30 -4.58 5.76 -23.33
N PRO A 31 -4.07 5.86 -22.09
CA PRO A 31 -3.03 4.97 -21.66
C PRO A 31 -3.57 3.55 -21.78
N GLU A 32 -2.92 2.73 -22.62
CA GLU A 32 -3.26 1.32 -22.84
C GLU A 32 -3.29 0.52 -21.52
N TYR A 33 -2.70 1.10 -20.47
CA TYR A 33 -2.59 0.56 -19.13
C TYR A 33 -3.12 1.54 -18.09
N SER A 34 -3.69 1.03 -17.00
CA SER A 34 -4.08 1.86 -15.87
C SER A 34 -2.88 2.52 -15.17
N ALA A 35 -3.11 3.64 -14.47
CA ALA A 35 -2.09 4.28 -13.62
C ALA A 35 -1.50 3.31 -12.57
N ALA A 36 -2.28 2.30 -12.14
CA ALA A 36 -1.81 1.24 -11.25
C ALA A 36 -0.78 0.33 -11.94
N ARG A 37 -1.01 0.00 -13.22
CA ARG A 37 -0.09 -0.82 -14.02
C ARG A 37 1.19 -0.08 -14.35
N GLU A 38 1.13 1.21 -14.65
CA GLU A 38 2.31 2.07 -14.77
C GLU A 38 3.15 2.06 -13.50
N ARG A 39 2.50 2.24 -12.33
CA ARG A 39 3.17 2.12 -11.04
C ARG A 39 3.83 0.75 -10.86
N MET A 40 3.12 -0.34 -11.13
CA MET A 40 3.69 -1.69 -11.02
C MET A 40 4.92 -1.86 -11.94
N ALA A 41 4.88 -1.34 -13.17
CA ALA A 41 6.01 -1.39 -14.08
C ALA A 41 7.22 -0.59 -13.55
N MET A 42 6.99 0.58 -12.94
CA MET A 42 8.05 1.36 -12.28
C MET A 42 8.66 0.60 -11.09
N GLU A 43 7.82 0.02 -10.24
CA GLU A 43 8.26 -0.78 -9.09
C GLU A 43 9.08 -2.00 -9.53
N GLN A 44 8.67 -2.71 -10.59
CA GLN A 44 9.41 -3.84 -11.13
C GLN A 44 10.80 -3.44 -11.64
N ARG A 45 10.93 -2.29 -12.31
CA ARG A 45 12.22 -1.79 -12.83
C ARG A 45 13.21 -1.43 -11.71
N THR A 46 12.71 -0.96 -10.57
CA THR A 46 13.54 -0.50 -9.45
C THR A 46 13.69 -1.53 -8.34
N ARG A 47 13.02 -2.69 -8.43
CA ARG A 47 12.88 -3.69 -7.36
C ARG A 47 14.19 -4.19 -6.76
N TRP A 48 15.27 -4.23 -7.54
CA TRP A 48 16.61 -4.67 -7.12
C TRP A 48 17.61 -3.54 -6.90
N ASN A 49 17.18 -2.29 -6.99
CA ASN A 49 18.04 -1.16 -6.68
C ASN A 49 18.10 -0.98 -5.16
N PRO A 50 19.26 -1.21 -4.51
CA PRO A 50 19.37 -1.11 -3.05
C PRO A 50 19.17 0.32 -2.51
N PHE A 51 19.14 1.32 -3.38
CA PHE A 51 18.92 2.72 -3.04
C PHE A 51 17.47 3.18 -3.25
N VAL A 52 16.58 2.30 -3.74
CA VAL A 52 15.17 2.64 -3.96
C VAL A 52 14.31 2.02 -2.86
N ILE A 53 13.56 2.87 -2.19
CA ILE A 53 12.55 2.46 -1.21
C ILE A 53 11.19 2.48 -1.90
N THR A 54 10.48 1.35 -1.88
CA THR A 54 9.15 1.24 -2.52
C THR A 54 8.04 1.47 -1.50
N PRO A 55 7.13 2.44 -1.73
CA PRO A 55 5.96 2.64 -0.88
C PRO A 55 4.99 1.45 -0.94
N HIS A 56 4.45 1.04 0.21
CA HIS A 56 3.37 0.05 0.26
C HIS A 56 1.99 0.73 0.30
N ASN A 57 1.70 1.44 1.41
CA ASN A 57 0.57 2.36 1.56
C ASN A 57 1.03 3.82 1.45
N ALA A 58 0.09 4.76 1.60
CA ALA A 58 0.40 6.18 1.66
C ALA A 58 1.42 6.47 2.79
N ASN A 59 2.43 7.27 2.45
CA ASN A 59 3.36 7.85 3.42
C ASN A 59 2.96 9.30 3.61
N TYR A 60 2.73 9.72 4.86
CA TYR A 60 2.28 11.08 5.15
C TYR A 60 2.66 11.52 6.55
N ILE A 61 2.71 12.84 6.72
CA ILE A 61 2.73 13.52 8.01
C ILE A 61 1.60 14.55 7.96
N LEU A 62 0.71 14.48 8.93
CA LEU A 62 -0.30 15.47 9.22
C LEU A 62 0.16 16.18 10.49
N PRO A 63 0.74 17.39 10.40
CA PRO A 63 1.20 18.13 11.57
C PRO A 63 0.06 18.40 12.56
N TYR A 64 -1.17 18.50 12.05
CA TYR A 64 -2.38 18.71 12.83
C TYR A 64 -3.49 17.75 12.40
N SER A 65 -4.11 17.12 13.39
CA SER A 65 -5.34 16.35 13.27
C SER A 65 -6.15 16.51 14.56
N TYR A 66 -7.47 16.37 14.47
CA TYR A 66 -8.40 16.58 15.56
C TYR A 66 -9.25 15.34 15.82
N VAL A 67 -9.32 14.92 17.07
CA VAL A 67 -10.15 13.81 17.57
C VAL A 67 -11.15 14.40 18.57
N ASP A 68 -12.44 14.30 18.27
CA ASP A 68 -13.51 14.96 19.06
C ASP A 68 -13.63 14.38 20.48
N GLU A 69 -13.63 13.07 20.61
CA GLU A 69 -13.66 12.37 21.90
C GLU A 69 -12.50 11.36 21.97
N PRO A 70 -11.28 11.79 22.33
CA PRO A 70 -10.16 10.87 22.50
C PRO A 70 -10.45 9.92 23.68
N ASN A 71 -10.21 8.62 23.48
CA ASN A 71 -10.42 7.62 24.52
C ASN A 71 -9.42 7.83 25.67
N GLN A 72 -9.93 8.26 26.83
CA GLN A 72 -9.11 8.59 28.01
C GLN A 72 -8.85 7.37 28.90
N ASP A 73 -9.79 6.42 28.94
CA ASP A 73 -9.80 5.33 29.94
C ASP A 73 -8.49 4.52 29.96
N PRO A 74 -7.90 4.11 28.81
CA PRO A 74 -6.67 3.32 28.82
C PRO A 74 -5.47 4.06 29.40
N TYR A 75 -5.45 5.40 29.35
CA TYR A 75 -4.31 6.23 29.71
C TYR A 75 -4.40 6.81 31.13
N SER A 76 -5.54 6.67 31.78
CA SER A 76 -5.80 7.20 33.14
C SER A 76 -4.79 6.74 34.20
N LEU A 77 -4.22 5.54 34.03
CA LEU A 77 -3.18 4.99 34.92
C LEU A 77 -1.76 5.49 34.58
N GLU A 78 -1.49 5.78 33.30
CA GLU A 78 -0.18 6.28 32.85
C GLU A 78 -0.03 7.79 33.15
N TYR A 79 -1.14 8.55 33.06
CA TYR A 79 -1.18 9.99 33.28
C TYR A 79 -2.31 10.37 34.27
N PRO A 80 -2.12 10.14 35.58
CA PRO A 80 -3.17 10.38 36.57
C PRO A 80 -3.49 11.86 36.73
N GLY A 81 -4.76 12.23 36.50
CA GLY A 81 -5.25 13.60 36.62
C GLY A 81 -5.04 14.46 35.36
N GLU A 82 -4.32 13.93 34.38
CA GLU A 82 -4.07 14.57 33.09
C GLU A 82 -4.95 13.96 32.00
N ARG A 83 -5.06 14.63 30.86
CA ARG A 83 -5.92 14.20 29.75
C ARG A 83 -5.15 14.15 28.44
N ILE A 84 -5.58 13.26 27.57
CA ILE A 84 -5.22 13.27 26.16
C ILE A 84 -5.97 14.43 25.49
N ASP A 85 -5.23 15.24 24.74
CA ASP A 85 -5.75 16.37 23.98
C ASP A 85 -6.42 15.89 22.70
N ASN A 86 -7.40 16.68 22.26
CA ASN A 86 -8.08 16.48 20.98
C ASN A 86 -7.15 16.70 19.78
N ALA A 87 -6.15 17.58 19.91
CA ALA A 87 -5.23 17.92 18.85
C ALA A 87 -3.96 17.07 18.91
N GLU A 88 -3.62 16.42 17.80
CA GLU A 88 -2.42 15.59 17.68
C GLU A 88 -1.82 15.64 16.29
N ALA A 89 -0.51 15.41 16.17
CA ALA A 89 0.12 15.12 14.90
C ALA A 89 -0.07 13.63 14.57
N LYS A 90 -0.28 13.31 13.31
CA LYS A 90 -0.47 11.93 12.84
C LYS A 90 0.49 11.65 11.69
N LEU A 91 1.20 10.53 11.76
CA LEU A 91 2.08 10.12 10.67
C LEU A 91 1.88 8.64 10.31
N GLN A 92 2.16 8.33 9.06
CA GLN A 92 2.23 6.96 8.57
C GLN A 92 3.46 6.81 7.68
N ILE A 93 4.25 5.78 7.96
CA ILE A 93 5.37 5.32 7.13
C ILE A 93 5.03 3.91 6.67
N SER A 94 5.07 3.64 5.38
CA SER A 94 4.66 2.36 4.82
C SER A 94 5.49 1.97 3.61
N LEU A 95 6.27 0.91 3.77
CA LEU A 95 7.27 0.46 2.81
C LEU A 95 7.05 -1.02 2.48
N LYS A 96 7.48 -1.45 1.30
CA LYS A 96 7.56 -2.86 0.93
C LYS A 96 8.86 -3.17 0.20
N VAL A 97 9.28 -4.43 0.30
CA VAL A 97 10.42 -4.99 -0.40
C VAL A 97 10.04 -6.34 -1.00
N PRO A 98 10.45 -6.66 -2.24
CA PRO A 98 10.31 -8.01 -2.79
C PRO A 98 11.27 -8.97 -2.08
N ILE A 99 10.87 -10.23 -1.92
CA ILE A 99 11.70 -11.27 -1.29
C ILE A 99 12.32 -12.22 -2.34
N ASN A 100 11.57 -12.53 -3.41
CA ASN A 100 12.01 -13.39 -4.49
C ASN A 100 12.55 -12.59 -5.67
N GLN A 101 13.60 -13.11 -6.31
CA GLN A 101 14.20 -12.50 -7.50
C GLN A 101 13.45 -12.82 -8.79
N ASP A 102 13.14 -14.08 -8.97
CA ASP A 102 12.45 -14.58 -10.15
C ASP A 102 10.97 -14.73 -9.87
N ASP A 103 10.19 -14.68 -10.95
CA ASP A 103 8.77 -14.99 -10.92
C ASP A 103 8.56 -16.44 -10.44
N LEU A 104 7.50 -16.69 -9.69
CA LEU A 104 7.23 -17.96 -9.00
C LEU A 104 6.22 -18.83 -9.76
N LEU A 105 5.03 -18.31 -10.02
CA LEU A 105 3.92 -19.03 -10.64
C LEU A 105 3.42 -18.34 -11.91
N VAL A 106 3.38 -17.00 -11.93
CA VAL A 106 2.92 -16.20 -13.06
C VAL A 106 3.85 -15.01 -13.31
N GLN A 107 3.80 -14.47 -14.52
CA GLN A 107 4.69 -13.38 -14.90
C GLN A 107 4.47 -12.12 -14.06
N ASN A 108 5.56 -11.54 -13.55
CA ASN A 108 5.59 -10.38 -12.66
C ASN A 108 4.92 -10.58 -11.30
N ASP A 109 4.79 -11.83 -10.82
CA ASP A 109 4.41 -12.08 -9.43
C ASP A 109 5.58 -11.83 -8.46
N ALA A 110 5.26 -11.64 -7.19
CA ALA A 110 6.28 -11.64 -6.14
C ALA A 110 5.67 -11.84 -4.75
N ILE A 111 6.50 -12.37 -3.86
CA ILE A 111 6.32 -12.30 -2.42
C ILE A 111 6.92 -10.98 -1.94
N TYR A 112 6.14 -10.22 -1.20
CA TYR A 112 6.55 -8.98 -0.58
C TYR A 112 6.53 -9.09 0.93
N PHE A 113 7.56 -8.55 1.56
CA PHE A 113 7.49 -8.10 2.94
C PHE A 113 7.13 -6.62 2.93
N ALA A 114 6.11 -6.24 3.69
CA ALA A 114 5.75 -4.85 3.91
C ALA A 114 5.72 -4.50 5.38
N PHE A 115 5.95 -3.24 5.68
CA PHE A 115 5.90 -2.72 7.04
C PHE A 115 5.22 -1.36 7.03
N THR A 116 4.15 -1.24 7.81
CA THR A 116 3.42 0.02 8.01
C THR A 116 3.50 0.41 9.49
N LEU A 117 4.02 1.60 9.75
CA LEU A 117 3.98 2.25 11.06
C LEU A 117 2.97 3.39 11.01
N LYS A 118 2.08 3.47 11.99
CA LYS A 118 1.15 4.59 12.17
C LYS A 118 1.25 5.12 13.59
N ALA A 119 1.60 6.39 13.74
CA ALA A 119 1.78 7.02 15.04
C ALA A 119 0.88 8.24 15.24
N PHE A 120 0.44 8.41 16.48
CA PHE A 120 -0.39 9.51 16.96
C PHE A 120 0.36 10.22 18.09
N TRP A 121 0.74 11.47 17.84
CA TRP A 121 1.66 12.23 18.67
C TRP A 121 0.98 13.43 19.28
N GLN A 122 0.93 13.48 20.61
CA GLN A 122 0.36 14.57 21.39
C GLN A 122 1.31 15.78 21.44
N VAL A 123 1.83 16.22 20.29
CA VAL A 123 2.86 17.25 20.16
C VAL A 123 2.48 18.59 20.82
N TYR A 124 1.19 18.86 20.95
CA TYR A 124 0.63 20.07 21.55
C TYR A 124 0.32 19.95 23.05
N ASN A 125 0.32 18.73 23.58
CA ASN A 125 -0.04 18.47 24.97
C ASN A 125 1.19 18.62 25.87
N HIS A 126 1.42 19.84 26.32
CA HIS A 126 2.55 20.16 27.19
C HIS A 126 2.37 19.63 28.62
N GLU A 127 1.15 19.36 29.06
CA GLU A 127 0.83 18.90 30.43
C GLU A 127 1.40 17.50 30.69
N ILE A 128 1.32 16.59 29.70
CA ILE A 128 1.91 15.24 29.77
C ILE A 128 3.26 15.09 29.04
N SER A 129 3.95 16.20 28.77
CA SER A 129 5.25 16.23 28.07
C SER A 129 5.24 15.69 26.63
N ALA A 130 4.18 15.98 25.88
CA ALA A 130 4.03 15.69 24.46
C ALA A 130 4.38 14.25 24.00
N PRO A 131 3.77 13.21 24.60
CA PRO A 131 4.10 11.82 24.31
C PRO A 131 3.47 11.34 23.00
N PHE A 132 4.02 10.25 22.46
CA PHE A 132 3.29 9.45 21.47
C PHE A 132 2.17 8.69 22.20
N ARG A 133 0.92 9.08 21.93
CA ARG A 133 -0.26 8.42 22.50
C ARG A 133 -0.36 6.98 22.04
N GLU A 134 -0.11 6.73 20.75
CA GLU A 134 -0.17 5.39 20.20
C GLU A 134 0.74 5.23 18.98
N THR A 135 1.38 4.06 18.86
CA THR A 135 2.16 3.68 17.66
C THR A 135 1.80 2.26 17.27
N ASN A 136 1.20 2.07 16.11
CA ASN A 136 0.85 0.77 15.57
C ASN A 136 1.90 0.32 14.56
N TYR A 137 2.42 -0.89 14.75
CA TYR A 137 3.36 -1.58 13.88
C TYR A 137 2.62 -2.70 13.16
N ARG A 138 2.61 -2.65 11.82
CA ARG A 138 1.94 -3.63 10.98
C ARG A 138 2.87 -4.22 9.92
N PRO A 139 3.65 -5.26 10.26
CA PRO A 139 4.30 -6.10 9.25
C PRO A 139 3.28 -6.95 8.49
N GLU A 140 3.48 -7.09 7.18
CA GLU A 140 2.67 -7.90 6.27
C GLU A 140 3.63 -8.78 5.43
N LEU A 141 3.29 -10.05 5.24
CA LEU A 141 3.95 -10.95 4.30
C LEU A 141 2.90 -11.48 3.34
N PHE A 142 3.05 -11.19 2.06
CA PHE A 142 2.01 -11.54 1.08
C PHE A 142 2.59 -11.86 -0.29
N TYR A 143 1.91 -12.74 -1.00
CA TYR A 143 2.14 -13.03 -2.40
C TYR A 143 1.20 -12.18 -3.25
N LEU A 144 1.74 -11.43 -4.21
CA LEU A 144 1.01 -10.59 -5.16
C LEU A 144 1.17 -11.18 -6.56
N MET A 145 0.06 -11.46 -7.21
CA MET A 145 0.01 -11.98 -8.58
C MET A 145 -0.87 -11.09 -9.47
N PRO A 146 -0.36 -10.59 -10.60
CA PRO A 146 -1.21 -10.06 -11.66
C PRO A 146 -2.10 -11.18 -12.22
N ILE A 147 -3.39 -10.92 -12.35
CA ILE A 147 -4.38 -11.84 -12.95
C ILE A 147 -5.12 -11.21 -14.13
N THR A 148 -4.58 -10.10 -14.66
CA THR A 148 -5.07 -9.43 -15.87
C THR A 148 -5.27 -10.45 -16.98
N SER A 149 -6.48 -10.45 -17.56
CA SER A 149 -6.86 -11.33 -18.65
C SER A 149 -7.37 -10.50 -19.81
N ASN A 150 -7.17 -10.97 -21.04
CA ASN A 150 -7.65 -10.28 -22.25
C ASN A 150 -9.20 -10.23 -22.35
N LEU A 151 -9.93 -10.80 -21.38
CA LEU A 151 -11.38 -10.83 -21.35
C LEU A 151 -11.99 -9.61 -20.65
N VAL A 152 -11.21 -8.91 -19.83
CA VAL A 152 -11.64 -7.72 -19.10
C VAL A 152 -10.69 -6.60 -19.47
N ASP A 153 -11.24 -5.50 -19.98
CA ASP A 153 -10.52 -4.26 -20.29
C ASP A 153 -10.15 -3.52 -18.99
N ALA A 154 -9.33 -4.16 -18.16
CA ALA A 154 -8.85 -3.66 -16.87
C ALA A 154 -7.63 -4.46 -16.38
N ASP A 155 -6.73 -3.77 -15.68
CA ASP A 155 -5.65 -4.40 -14.96
C ASP A 155 -6.15 -4.96 -13.62
N THR A 156 -5.87 -6.23 -13.36
CA THR A 156 -6.31 -6.88 -12.13
C THR A 156 -5.18 -7.65 -11.46
N ALA A 157 -5.18 -7.64 -10.13
CA ALA A 157 -4.20 -8.36 -9.34
C ALA A 157 -4.84 -8.94 -8.08
N LEU A 158 -4.26 -10.02 -7.57
CA LEU A 158 -4.66 -10.66 -6.33
C LEU A 158 -3.46 -10.68 -5.38
N ALA A 159 -3.65 -10.22 -4.15
CA ALA A 159 -2.70 -10.44 -3.07
C ALA A 159 -3.31 -11.38 -2.03
N VAL A 160 -2.52 -12.34 -1.55
CA VAL A 160 -2.90 -13.22 -0.45
C VAL A 160 -1.77 -13.22 0.56
N GLY A 161 -2.09 -13.03 1.83
CA GLY A 161 -1.05 -12.91 2.83
C GLY A 161 -1.51 -12.95 4.27
N ILE A 162 -0.54 -12.73 5.12
CA ILE A 162 -0.70 -12.64 6.57
C ILE A 162 -0.21 -11.27 7.04
N GLU A 163 -0.84 -10.76 8.08
CA GLU A 163 -0.41 -9.53 8.75
C GLU A 163 -0.51 -9.68 10.26
N HIS A 164 0.45 -9.10 10.95
CA HIS A 164 0.41 -8.87 12.38
C HIS A 164 0.27 -7.37 12.60
N GLU A 165 -0.60 -6.94 13.50
CA GLU A 165 -0.66 -5.54 13.93
C GLU A 165 -0.63 -5.49 15.44
N SER A 166 0.31 -4.72 15.99
CA SER A 166 0.39 -4.50 17.43
C SER A 166 0.86 -3.09 17.71
N ASN A 167 0.60 -2.63 18.93
CA ASN A 167 1.00 -1.29 19.33
C ASN A 167 2.30 -1.22 20.14
N GLY A 168 2.98 -2.36 20.34
CA GLY A 168 4.22 -2.44 21.10
C GLY A 168 4.10 -2.07 22.59
N ARG A 169 2.88 -1.91 23.11
CA ARG A 169 2.61 -1.62 24.53
C ARG A 169 2.43 -2.90 25.35
N SER A 170 2.69 -2.78 26.64
CA SER A 170 2.52 -3.86 27.62
C SER A 170 1.20 -3.70 28.41
N GLN A 171 0.83 -4.76 29.14
CA GLN A 171 -0.26 -4.75 30.12
C GLN A 171 -1.59 -4.23 29.54
N LEU A 172 -2.31 -3.39 30.29
CA LEU A 172 -3.64 -2.88 29.95
C LEU A 172 -3.69 -2.07 28.66
N LEU A 173 -2.55 -1.50 28.24
CA LEU A 173 -2.41 -0.76 26.98
C LEU A 173 -2.08 -1.66 25.78
N SER A 174 -1.70 -2.92 26.03
CA SER A 174 -1.32 -3.85 24.96
C SER A 174 -2.50 -4.13 24.03
N ARG A 175 -2.30 -3.90 22.74
CA ARG A 175 -3.23 -4.28 21.67
C ARG A 175 -2.46 -5.02 20.59
N SER A 176 -2.98 -6.17 20.20
CA SER A 176 -2.40 -7.03 19.16
C SER A 176 -3.48 -7.90 18.53
N TRP A 177 -3.25 -8.27 17.27
CA TRP A 177 -4.03 -9.25 16.54
C TRP A 177 -3.28 -9.71 15.29
N ASN A 178 -3.53 -10.96 14.92
CA ASN A 178 -3.03 -11.57 13.68
C ASN A 178 -4.18 -11.80 12.70
N ARG A 179 -3.95 -11.53 11.41
CA ARG A 179 -4.94 -11.69 10.35
C ARG A 179 -4.35 -12.40 9.14
N ILE A 180 -5.19 -13.19 8.48
CA ILE A 180 -4.97 -13.59 7.09
C ILE A 180 -5.86 -12.71 6.20
N PHE A 181 -5.41 -12.38 5.00
CA PHE A 181 -6.18 -11.56 4.09
C PHE A 181 -6.05 -12.02 2.64
N VAL A 182 -7.08 -11.66 1.87
CA VAL A 182 -7.06 -11.66 0.41
C VAL A 182 -7.34 -10.23 -0.01
N ASN A 183 -6.67 -9.73 -1.05
CA ASN A 183 -6.91 -8.41 -1.61
C ASN A 183 -7.01 -8.49 -3.12
N TYR A 184 -8.18 -8.19 -3.65
CA TYR A 184 -8.41 -8.07 -5.07
C TYR A 184 -8.28 -6.61 -5.50
N TYR A 185 -7.45 -6.37 -6.51
CA TYR A 185 -7.25 -5.06 -7.13
C TYR A 185 -7.88 -5.06 -8.51
N TYR A 186 -8.64 -4.01 -8.80
CA TYR A 186 -9.19 -3.70 -10.11
C TYR A 186 -8.78 -2.28 -10.46
N ALA A 187 -8.08 -2.11 -11.59
CA ALA A 187 -7.63 -0.81 -12.06
C ALA A 187 -7.98 -0.62 -13.54
N ARG A 188 -8.50 0.56 -13.85
CA ARG A 188 -8.84 0.97 -15.22
C ARG A 188 -8.66 2.47 -15.33
N ASP A 189 -7.94 2.92 -16.35
CA ASP A 189 -7.56 4.32 -16.54
C ASP A 189 -6.90 4.88 -15.26
N ASN A 190 -7.55 5.86 -14.62
CA ASN A 190 -7.09 6.50 -13.39
C ASN A 190 -7.80 5.97 -12.12
N TYR A 191 -8.63 4.94 -12.24
CA TYR A 191 -9.33 4.33 -11.11
C TYR A 191 -8.57 3.12 -10.58
N LEU A 192 -8.52 3.00 -9.25
CA LEU A 192 -8.06 1.82 -8.54
C LEU A 192 -9.05 1.48 -7.43
N ILE A 193 -9.61 0.28 -7.50
CA ILE A 193 -10.51 -0.28 -6.49
C ILE A 193 -9.82 -1.47 -5.85
N SER A 194 -9.90 -1.56 -4.53
CA SER A 194 -9.33 -2.66 -3.74
C SER A 194 -10.40 -3.23 -2.83
N PHE A 195 -10.58 -4.55 -2.90
CA PHE A 195 -11.46 -5.30 -2.00
C PHE A 195 -10.62 -6.28 -1.18
N ARG A 196 -10.47 -5.96 0.11
CA ARG A 196 -9.59 -6.69 1.03
C ARG A 196 -10.37 -7.31 2.18
N PRO A 197 -11.00 -8.49 2.02
CA PRO A 197 -11.50 -9.25 3.16
C PRO A 197 -10.33 -9.80 4.01
N TRP A 198 -10.53 -9.85 5.33
CA TRP A 198 -9.59 -10.45 6.28
C TRP A 198 -10.30 -11.33 7.30
N TYR A 199 -9.57 -12.30 7.83
CA TYR A 199 -10.00 -13.15 8.93
C TYR A 199 -9.00 -13.04 10.08
N ARG A 200 -9.50 -12.74 11.29
CA ARG A 200 -8.69 -12.67 12.51
C ARG A 200 -8.39 -14.09 12.98
N ILE A 201 -7.11 -14.40 13.14
CA ILE A 201 -6.66 -15.65 13.74
C ILE A 201 -6.98 -15.58 15.24
N PRO A 202 -7.75 -16.54 15.80
CA PRO A 202 -7.98 -16.61 17.23
C PRO A 202 -6.66 -16.76 17.98
N GLU A 203 -6.50 -16.01 19.06
CA GLU A 203 -5.35 -16.10 19.96
C GLU A 203 -5.83 -16.76 21.26
N ASP A 204 -4.99 -17.60 21.85
CA ASP A 204 -5.26 -18.15 23.17
C ASP A 204 -5.32 -17.02 24.21
N GLU A 205 -6.08 -17.23 25.28
CA GLU A 205 -6.10 -16.28 26.39
C GLU A 205 -4.69 -16.15 26.97
N LYS A 206 -4.28 -14.91 27.26
CA LYS A 206 -3.00 -14.68 27.93
C LYS A 206 -3.15 -15.10 29.38
N ASP A 207 -2.37 -16.09 29.81
CA ASP A 207 -2.23 -16.44 31.23
C ASP A 207 -1.82 -15.17 32.02
N GLU A 208 -2.60 -14.81 33.03
CA GLU A 208 -2.35 -13.67 33.94
C GLU A 208 -1.21 -13.92 34.94
#